data_AF-A0A0D9VX29-F1
#
_entry.id   AF-A0A0D9VX29-F1
#
_cell.length_a   1.000
_cell.length_b   1.000
_cell.length_c   1.000
_cell.angle_alpha   90.00
_cell.angle_beta   90.00
_cell.angle_gamma   90.00
#
_symmetry.space_group_name_H-M   'P 1'
#
loop_
_entity.id
_entity.type
_entity.pdbx_description
1 polymer ?
#
loop_
_entity_poly.entity_id
_entity_poly.type
_entity_poly.pdbx_seq_one_letter_code
_entity_poly.pdbx_strand_id
1 'polypeptide(L)'
;MRTSTILFAAVAVAVFATVASAALEPVNDAHVQELGKWAVEEFQRERHLTGLTFNKVTFGQKAEADGGVYYYLQLEASSIYASFARYKAAVFEKGSTRTLLSFDITH
;
A
#
# COMPACT_ATOMS: atom_id res chain seq x y z
N MET A 1 45.68 14.23 -33.99
CA MET A 1 44.60 13.52 -33.27
C MET A 1 45.09 13.25 -31.85
N ARG A 2 44.53 13.92 -30.84
CA ARG A 2 44.91 13.74 -29.42
C ARG A 2 43.89 12.79 -28.77
N THR A 3 44.30 11.57 -28.49
CA THR A 3 43.49 10.55 -27.81
C THR A 3 43.46 10.84 -26.32
N SER A 4 42.28 11.19 -25.80
CA SER A 4 42.02 11.29 -24.35
C SER A 4 41.42 9.98 -23.87
N THR A 5 42.14 9.29 -23.00
CA THR A 5 41.68 8.07 -22.34
C THR A 5 41.02 8.47 -21.01
N ILE A 6 39.70 8.33 -20.91
CA ILE A 6 38.97 8.58 -19.66
C ILE A 6 38.85 7.25 -18.90
N LEU A 7 39.39 7.21 -17.69
CA LEU A 7 39.25 6.12 -16.72
C LEU A 7 37.90 6.28 -16.00
N PHE A 8 37.01 5.29 -16.12
CA PHE A 8 35.80 5.21 -15.30
C PHE A 8 36.08 4.47 -14.00
N ALA A 9 35.97 5.16 -12.87
CA ALA A 9 35.97 4.55 -11.54
C ALA A 9 34.59 3.89 -11.30
N ALA A 10 34.58 2.57 -11.08
CA ALA A 10 33.39 1.83 -10.71
C ALA A 10 33.20 1.87 -9.19
N VAL A 11 32.12 2.48 -8.72
CA VAL A 11 31.68 2.41 -7.32
C VAL A 11 30.68 1.26 -7.22
N ALA A 12 31.07 0.20 -6.52
CA ALA A 12 30.17 -0.91 -6.20
C ALA A 12 29.30 -0.53 -4.98
N VAL A 13 28.01 -0.29 -5.20
CA VAL A 13 27.02 -0.13 -4.14
C VAL A 13 26.47 -1.52 -3.81
N ALA A 14 26.88 -2.07 -2.67
CA ALA A 14 26.27 -3.28 -2.13
C ALA A 14 24.93 -2.92 -1.49
N VAL A 15 23.83 -3.27 -2.16
CA VAL A 15 22.48 -3.16 -1.60
C VAL A 15 22.23 -4.38 -0.72
N PHE A 16 22.18 -4.16 0.60
CA PHE A 16 21.67 -5.15 1.55
C PHE A 16 20.14 -5.20 1.37
N ALA A 17 19.64 -6.22 0.68
CA ALA A 17 18.21 -6.50 0.63
C ALA A 17 17.80 -7.19 1.94
N THR A 18 17.26 -6.42 2.89
CA THR A 18 16.49 -7.00 3.99
C THR A 18 15.23 -7.62 3.40
N VAL A 19 15.13 -8.96 3.47
CA VAL A 19 13.92 -9.67 3.06
C VAL A 19 12.82 -9.40 4.07
N ALA A 20 11.99 -8.38 3.83
CA ALA A 20 10.75 -8.21 4.58
C ALA A 20 9.90 -9.46 4.36
N SER A 21 9.60 -10.21 5.42
CA SER A 21 8.76 -11.41 5.30
C SER A 21 7.32 -10.97 5.04
N ALA A 22 6.85 -11.14 3.81
CA ALA A 22 5.46 -10.88 3.46
C ALA A 22 4.59 -12.07 3.90
N ALA A 23 3.60 -11.82 4.77
CA ALA A 23 2.66 -12.83 5.28
C ALA A 23 1.25 -12.53 4.78
N LEU A 24 0.49 -13.57 4.44
CA LEU A 24 -0.94 -13.42 4.11
C LEU A 24 -1.72 -13.13 5.39
N GLU A 25 -2.63 -12.16 5.31
CA GLU A 25 -3.50 -11.78 6.41
C GLU A 25 -4.93 -12.29 6.14
N PRO A 26 -5.60 -12.88 7.14
CA PRO A 26 -6.98 -13.33 6.99
C PRO A 26 -7.88 -12.15 6.63
N VAL A 27 -8.63 -12.27 5.54
CA VAL A 27 -9.53 -11.19 5.11
C VAL A 27 -10.65 -10.93 6.11
N ASN A 28 -11.01 -11.91 6.95
CA ASN A 28 -12.02 -11.76 8.00
C ASN A 28 -11.43 -11.26 9.32
N ASP A 29 -10.12 -10.97 9.38
CA ASP A 29 -9.52 -10.36 10.56
C ASP A 29 -10.12 -8.97 10.78
N ALA A 30 -10.47 -8.67 12.03
CA ALA A 30 -11.16 -7.44 12.38
C ALA A 30 -10.29 -6.20 12.13
N HIS A 31 -8.98 -6.31 12.39
CA HIS A 31 -8.02 -5.23 12.16
C HIS A 31 -7.82 -4.99 10.66
N VAL A 32 -7.71 -6.05 9.86
CA VAL A 32 -7.61 -5.95 8.40
C VAL A 32 -8.85 -5.29 7.78
N GLN A 33 -10.06 -5.66 8.23
CA GLN A 33 -11.31 -5.02 7.77
C GLN A 33 -11.37 -3.54 8.18
N GLU A 34 -10.94 -3.22 9.40
CA GLU A 34 -10.90 -1.86 9.90
C GLU A 34 -9.89 -1.00 9.12
N LEU A 35 -8.71 -1.54 8.78
CA LEU A 35 -7.74 -0.90 7.90
C LEU A 35 -8.29 -0.64 6.50
N GLY A 36 -9.03 -1.59 5.94
CA GLY A 36 -9.69 -1.41 4.65
C GLY A 36 -10.72 -0.28 4.68
N LYS A 37 -11.53 -0.20 5.75
CA LYS A 37 -12.49 0.89 5.96
C LYS A 37 -11.78 2.23 6.13
N TRP A 38 -10.77 2.28 6.99
CA TRP A 38 -9.97 3.47 7.23
C TRP A 38 -9.33 4.00 5.94
N ALA A 39 -8.79 3.12 5.09
CA ALA A 39 -8.19 3.52 3.81
C ALA A 39 -9.21 4.19 2.86
N VAL A 40 -10.46 3.73 2.83
CA VAL A 40 -11.54 4.34 2.03
C VAL A 40 -11.92 5.72 2.55
N GLU A 41 -12.00 5.87 3.88
CA GLU A 41 -12.31 7.15 4.53
C GLU A 41 -11.17 8.15 4.33
N GLU A 42 -9.92 7.70 4.48
CA GLU A 42 -8.72 8.52 4.34
C GLU A 42 -8.53 8.99 2.90
N PHE A 43 -8.71 8.10 1.91
CA PHE A 43 -8.66 8.47 0.50
C PHE A 43 -9.70 9.56 0.16
N GLN A 44 -10.93 9.41 0.65
CA GLN A 44 -11.98 10.41 0.46
C GLN A 44 -11.60 11.74 1.11
N ARG A 45 -11.05 11.71 2.33
CA ARG A 45 -10.59 12.90 3.05
C ARG A 45 -9.46 13.62 2.30
N GLU A 46 -8.44 12.90 1.84
CA GLU A 46 -7.28 13.47 1.12
C GLU A 46 -7.65 14.06 -0.24
N ARG A 47 -8.67 13.49 -0.91
CA ARG A 47 -9.12 13.94 -2.22
C ARG A 47 -10.32 14.88 -2.18
N HIS A 48 -10.82 15.21 -0.99
CA HIS A 48 -12.07 15.94 -0.79
C HIS A 48 -13.26 15.32 -1.57
N LEU A 49 -13.31 13.99 -1.61
CA LEU A 49 -14.35 13.20 -2.26
C LEU A 49 -15.37 12.70 -1.24
N THR A 50 -16.56 12.38 -1.72
CA THR A 50 -17.60 11.70 -0.94
C THR A 50 -18.26 10.61 -1.78
N GLY A 51 -19.00 9.71 -1.12
CA GLY A 51 -19.85 8.73 -1.78
C GLY A 51 -19.18 7.39 -2.09
N LEU A 52 -17.96 7.13 -1.60
CA LEU A 52 -17.35 5.80 -1.60
C LEU A 52 -17.66 5.10 -0.27
N THR A 53 -18.30 3.93 -0.35
CA THR A 53 -18.68 3.13 0.81
C THR A 53 -17.85 1.85 0.82
N PHE A 54 -17.10 1.63 1.89
CA PHE A 54 -16.37 0.38 2.10
C PHE A 54 -17.33 -0.80 2.23
N ASN A 55 -17.07 -1.89 1.49
CA ASN A 55 -17.85 -3.11 1.59
C ASN A 55 -17.11 -4.20 2.37
N LYS A 56 -15.90 -4.58 1.91
CA LYS A 56 -15.05 -5.61 2.54
C LYS A 56 -13.63 -5.62 1.97
N VAL A 57 -12.68 -6.13 2.74
CA VAL A 57 -11.40 -6.62 2.22
C VAL A 57 -11.57 -7.99 1.56
N THR A 58 -10.96 -8.19 0.40
CA THR A 58 -10.97 -9.44 -0.38
C THR A 58 -9.59 -10.10 -0.48
N PHE A 59 -8.52 -9.37 -0.16
CA PHE A 59 -7.17 -9.91 -0.02
C PHE A 59 -6.38 -9.05 0.97
N GLY A 60 -5.60 -9.68 1.84
CA GLY A 60 -4.71 -9.01 2.77
C GLY A 60 -3.33 -9.65 2.78
N GLN A 61 -2.30 -8.81 2.79
CA GLN A 61 -0.92 -9.21 3.02
C GLN A 61 -0.26 -8.15 3.91
N LYS A 62 0.63 -8.56 4.80
CA LYS A 62 1.47 -7.65 5.56
C LYS A 62 2.95 -7.91 5.38
N ALA A 63 3.78 -6.88 5.58
CA ALA A 63 5.22 -7.00 5.67
C ALA A 63 5.74 -6.10 6.80
N GLU A 64 6.59 -6.64 7.68
CA GLU A 64 7.24 -5.87 8.74
C GLU A 64 8.54 -5.27 8.22
N ALA A 65 8.64 -3.94 8.26
CA ALA A 65 9.83 -3.19 7.87
C ALA A 65 9.78 -1.78 8.49
N ASP A 66 10.94 -1.11 8.57
CA ASP A 66 11.08 0.28 9.05
C ASP A 66 10.52 0.55 10.47
N GLY A 67 10.45 -0.50 11.28
CA GLY A 67 9.87 -0.45 12.63
C GLY A 67 8.36 -0.28 12.65
N GLY A 68 7.67 -0.67 11.57
CA GLY A 68 6.22 -0.69 11.45
C GLY A 68 5.75 -1.87 10.59
N VAL A 69 4.48 -1.81 10.17
CA VAL A 69 3.83 -2.85 9.37
C VAL A 69 3.22 -2.21 8.13
N TYR A 70 3.62 -2.71 6.97
CA TYR A 70 2.98 -2.41 5.70
C TYR A 70 1.85 -3.41 5.46
N TYR A 71 0.65 -2.93 5.20
CA TYR A 71 -0.49 -3.72 4.77
C TYR A 71 -0.80 -3.43 3.31
N TYR A 72 -0.90 -4.49 2.51
CA TYR A 72 -1.30 -4.47 1.11
C TYR A 72 -2.66 -5.15 0.99
N LEU A 73 -3.68 -4.35 0.76
CA LEU A 73 -5.07 -4.78 0.77
C LEU A 73 -5.65 -4.72 -0.64
N GLN A 74 -6.47 -5.72 -1.00
CA GLN A 74 -7.50 -5.55 -2.04
C GLN A 74 -8.84 -5.47 -1.35
N LEU A 75 -9.67 -4.50 -1.75
CA LEU A 75 -10.97 -4.26 -1.13
C LEU A 75 -12.03 -3.94 -2.17
N GLU A 76 -13.28 -4.17 -1.80
CA GLU A 76 -14.45 -3.75 -2.55
C GLU A 76 -15.04 -2.51 -1.88
N ALA A 77 -15.37 -1.52 -2.71
CA ALA A 77 -16.13 -0.36 -2.29
C ALA A 77 -17.18 -0.03 -3.35
N SER A 78 -18.31 0.51 -2.90
CA SER A 78 -19.43 0.90 -3.75
C SER A 78 -19.60 2.41 -3.81
N SER A 79 -20.21 2.91 -4.87
CA SER A 79 -20.61 4.32 -4.96
C SER A 79 -22.01 4.45 -5.56
N ILE A 80 -22.57 5.65 -5.52
CA ILE A 80 -23.88 5.92 -6.16
C ILE A 80 -23.86 5.66 -7.67
N TYR A 81 -22.68 5.62 -8.30
CA TYR A 81 -22.51 5.39 -9.74
C TYR A 81 -22.10 3.96 -10.10
N ALA A 82 -21.63 3.16 -9.14
CA ALA A 82 -21.12 1.81 -9.37
C ALA A 82 -21.47 0.88 -8.20
N SER A 83 -22.13 -0.25 -8.50
CA SER A 83 -22.59 -1.21 -7.49
C SER A 83 -21.45 -1.78 -6.64
N PHE A 84 -20.28 -2.01 -7.24
CA PHE A 84 -19.02 -2.24 -6.55
C PHE A 84 -17.85 -2.06 -7.52
N ALA A 85 -16.72 -1.59 -7.01
CA ALA A 85 -15.43 -1.56 -7.68
C ALA A 85 -14.36 -2.15 -6.74
N ARG A 86 -13.31 -2.72 -7.33
CA ARG A 86 -12.17 -3.26 -6.58
C ARG A 86 -11.05 -2.25 -6.54
N TYR A 87 -10.41 -2.15 -5.38
CA TYR A 87 -9.31 -1.23 -5.13
C TYR A 87 -8.15 -1.97 -4.49
N LYS A 88 -6.95 -1.45 -4.72
CA LYS A 88 -5.75 -1.78 -3.96
C LYS A 88 -5.45 -0.62 -3.03
N ALA A 89 -5.18 -0.93 -1.77
CA ALA A 89 -4.73 0.04 -0.78
C ALA A 89 -3.42 -0.43 -0.16
N ALA A 90 -2.47 0.49 0.01
CA ALA A 90 -1.26 0.27 0.79
C ALA A 90 -1.30 1.17 2.02
N VAL A 91 -1.24 0.57 3.21
CA VAL A 91 -1.28 1.27 4.50
C VAL A 91 -0.03 0.96 5.28
N PHE A 92 0.60 1.97 5.87
CA PHE A 92 1.69 1.79 6.83
C PHE A 92 1.21 2.12 8.23
N GLU A 93 1.37 1.17 9.15
CA GLU A 93 1.12 1.37 10.58
C GLU A 93 2.43 1.40 11.36
N LYS A 94 2.58 2.41 12.22
CA LYS A 94 3.72 2.53 13.14
C LYS A 94 3.23 3.04 14.49
N GLY A 95 3.18 2.14 15.48
CA GLY A 95 2.55 2.43 16.77
C GLY A 95 1.06 2.71 16.59
N SER A 96 0.61 3.89 17.03
CA SER A 96 -0.79 4.33 16.85
C SER A 96 -1.03 5.17 15.59
N THR A 97 0.01 5.38 14.77
CA THR A 97 -0.08 6.21 13.56
C THR A 97 -0.31 5.35 12.34
N ARG A 98 -1.19 5.81 11.46
CA ARG A 98 -1.48 5.22 10.15
C ARG A 98 -1.16 6.19 9.04
N THR A 99 -0.69 5.68 7.92
CA THR A 99 -0.43 6.47 6.71
C THR A 99 -0.90 5.72 5.50
N LEU A 100 -1.74 6.36 4.67
CA LEU A 100 -2.19 5.82 3.41
C LEU A 100 -1.09 6.09 2.37
N LEU A 101 -0.46 5.03 1.88
CA LEU A 101 0.64 5.14 0.91
C LEU A 101 0.11 5.18 -0.52
N SER A 102 -0.93 4.40 -0.81
CA SER A 102 -1.60 4.40 -2.11
C SER A 102 -3.04 3.88 -2.01
N PHE A 103 -3.86 4.31 -2.96
CA PHE A 103 -5.24 3.83 -3.13
C PHE A 103 -5.63 3.92 -4.61
N ASP A 104 -5.75 2.77 -5.28
CA ASP A 104 -5.85 2.67 -6.73
C ASP A 104 -6.98 1.72 -7.15
N ILE A 105 -7.73 2.07 -8.19
CA ILE A 105 -8.74 1.18 -8.76
C ILE A 105 -8.07 0.00 -9.50
N THR A 106 -8.64 -1.19 -9.36
CA THR A 106 -8.20 -2.39 -10.08
C THR A 106 -9.18 -2.65 -11.24
N HIS A 107 -8.63 -2.73 -12.46
CA HIS A 107 -9.38 -3.09 -13.67
C HIS A 107 -9.58 -4.61 -13.78
#